data_AF-A0A165YB21-F1
#
_entry.id   AF-A0A165YB21-F1
#
_cell.length_a   1.000
_cell.length_b   1.000
_cell.length_c   1.000
_cell.angle_alpha   90.00
_cell.angle_beta   90.00
_cell.angle_gamma   90.00
#
_symmetry.space_group_name_H-M   'P 1'
#
loop_
_entity.id
_entity.type
_entity.pdbx_description
1 polymer ?
#
loop_
_entity_poly.entity_id
_entity_poly.type
_entity_poly.pdbx_seq_one_letter_code
_entity_poly.pdbx_strand_id
1 'polypeptide(L)'
;MDIPEPEITHIPMLSLDVDMDLDDEDSTCKSRHQLMEDNAVLRSNLLKAREHDKERNSVLVRANAQLVVQGLHAAQLKRKLFTKEQKKETTGTKRRKLLASRWGRHLTSRKFRDALKKLELEDNMAAREKQRKKSIRELRKEKREWRQAEVKRRQQQRKIDIERWEHDRDRARAAKEKVPAKPKAVKRADTPGSIVERLEELEEEAGGETDEDDEDEDDE
;
A
#
# COMPACT_ATOMS: atom_id res chain seq x y z
N MET A 1 -4.19 18.68 -31.03
CA MET A 1 -5.59 18.83 -30.55
C MET A 1 -5.50 19.80 -29.41
N ASP A 2 -5.85 21.05 -29.66
CA ASP A 2 -5.82 22.10 -28.64
C ASP A 2 -6.98 21.87 -27.68
N ILE A 3 -6.65 21.62 -26.42
CA ILE A 3 -7.63 21.53 -25.34
C ILE A 3 -7.92 22.97 -24.95
N PRO A 4 -9.14 23.50 -25.17
CA PRO A 4 -9.46 24.86 -24.79
C PRO A 4 -9.29 24.99 -23.27
N GLU A 5 -8.51 25.97 -22.85
CA GLU A 5 -8.34 26.30 -21.44
C GLU A 5 -9.70 26.67 -20.83
N PRO A 6 -10.05 26.16 -19.64
CA PRO A 6 -11.27 26.56 -18.98
C PRO A 6 -11.17 28.04 -18.61
N GLU A 7 -11.98 28.89 -19.26
CA GLU A 7 -12.19 30.27 -18.85
C GLU A 7 -12.73 30.27 -17.41
N ILE A 8 -11.88 30.66 -16.46
CA ILE A 8 -12.29 30.93 -15.08
C ILE A 8 -13.04 32.26 -15.13
N THR A 9 -14.32 32.20 -15.49
CA THR A 9 -15.22 33.35 -15.43
C THR A 9 -15.43 33.70 -13.96
N HIS A 10 -14.74 34.76 -13.55
CA HIS A 10 -15.06 35.63 -12.43
C HIS A 10 -15.37 34.90 -11.10
N ILE A 11 -14.34 34.72 -10.27
CA ILE A 11 -14.57 34.60 -8.83
C ILE A 11 -15.08 35.98 -8.39
N PRO A 12 -16.32 36.13 -7.88
CA PRO A 12 -16.73 37.39 -7.29
C PRO A 12 -15.80 37.62 -6.11
N MET A 13 -14.92 38.62 -6.23
CA MET A 13 -14.29 39.19 -5.05
C MET A 13 -15.43 39.70 -4.20
N LEU A 14 -15.76 38.97 -3.14
CA LEU A 14 -16.42 39.56 -1.99
C LEU A 14 -15.42 40.61 -1.48
N SER A 15 -15.51 41.84 -1.99
CA SER A 15 -14.89 42.98 -1.35
C SER A 15 -15.53 43.05 0.02
N LEU A 16 -14.77 42.62 1.03
CA LEU A 16 -15.06 42.92 2.42
C LEU A 16 -14.74 44.41 2.58
N ASP A 17 -15.54 45.26 1.98
CA ASP A 17 -15.65 46.66 2.35
C ASP A 17 -16.38 46.67 3.70
N VAL A 18 -15.66 46.22 4.73
CA VAL A 18 -16.06 46.40 6.12
C VAL A 18 -15.67 47.84 6.42
N ASP A 19 -16.58 48.75 6.10
CA ASP A 19 -16.58 50.10 6.65
C ASP A 19 -16.64 49.94 8.17
N MET A 20 -15.46 49.93 8.81
CA MET A 20 -15.33 50.03 10.26
C MET A 20 -15.51 51.47 10.68
N ASP A 21 -16.67 52.04 10.38
CA ASP A 21 -17.16 53.21 11.09
C ASP A 21 -17.48 52.74 12.51
N LEU A 22 -16.49 52.91 13.39
CA LEU A 22 -16.60 52.77 14.84
C LEU A 22 -17.46 53.93 15.37
N ASP A 23 -18.74 53.94 15.00
CA ASP A 23 -19.73 54.75 15.69
C ASP A 23 -19.98 54.08 17.05
N ASP A 24 -19.30 54.62 18.07
CA ASP A 24 -19.50 54.38 19.52
C ASP A 24 -20.88 54.89 20.01
N GLU A 25 -21.93 54.70 19.22
CA GLU A 25 -23.27 55.26 19.42
C GLU A 25 -24.32 54.15 19.45
N ASP A 26 -24.12 53.12 20.28
CA ASP A 26 -25.24 52.27 20.72
C ASP A 26 -24.92 51.44 21.98
N SER A 27 -24.52 52.11 23.06
CA SER A 27 -24.73 51.56 24.41
C SER A 27 -26.20 51.66 24.82
N THR A 28 -27.12 51.29 23.92
CA THR A 28 -28.49 51.00 24.31
C THR A 28 -28.43 49.81 25.26
N CYS A 29 -28.74 50.06 26.53
CA CYS A 29 -28.79 49.03 27.57
C CYS A 29 -29.83 47.98 27.17
N LYS A 30 -29.40 46.95 26.44
CA LYS A 30 -30.22 45.78 26.12
C LYS A 30 -30.73 45.20 27.42
N SER A 31 -32.03 44.93 27.47
CA SER A 31 -32.61 44.26 28.61
C SER A 31 -31.93 42.90 28.80
N ARG A 32 -31.72 42.49 30.04
CA ARG A 32 -31.14 41.17 30.38
C ARG A 32 -31.81 40.03 29.58
N HIS A 33 -33.11 40.13 29.35
CA HIS A 33 -33.85 39.15 28.56
C HIS A 33 -33.39 39.08 27.09
N GLN A 34 -33.19 40.23 26.44
CA GLN A 34 -32.70 40.32 25.06
C GLN A 34 -31.29 39.75 24.95
N LEU A 35 -30.41 40.05 25.92
CA LEU A 35 -29.06 39.45 25.93
C LEU A 35 -29.10 37.92 26.08
N MET A 36 -30.06 37.37 26.83
CA MET A 36 -30.22 35.91 26.93
C MET A 36 -30.74 35.29 25.64
N GLU A 37 -31.67 35.94 24.96
CA GLU A 37 -32.18 35.52 23.65
C GLU A 37 -31.09 35.57 22.59
N ASP A 38 -30.36 36.68 22.50
CA ASP A 38 -29.20 36.85 21.61
C ASP A 38 -28.16 35.74 21.88
N ASN A 39 -27.86 35.45 23.15
CA ASN A 39 -26.93 34.37 23.50
C ASN A 39 -27.44 32.99 23.05
N ALA A 40 -28.74 32.73 23.16
CA ALA A 40 -29.36 31.49 22.71
C ALA A 40 -29.28 31.36 21.18
N VAL A 41 -29.57 32.43 20.44
CA VAL A 41 -29.45 32.49 18.98
C VAL A 41 -28.00 32.28 18.55
N LEU A 42 -27.04 32.97 19.16
CA LEU A 42 -25.62 32.84 18.85
C LEU A 42 -25.11 31.42 19.13
N ARG A 43 -25.53 30.79 20.23
CA ARG A 43 -25.19 29.39 20.52
C ARG A 43 -25.78 28.44 19.48
N SER A 44 -27.02 28.65 19.08
CA SER A 44 -27.67 27.86 18.03
C SER A 44 -26.93 28.00 16.69
N ASN A 45 -26.57 29.23 16.30
CA ASN A 45 -25.82 29.49 15.08
C ASN A 45 -24.42 28.88 15.12
N LEU A 46 -23.74 28.96 16.27
CA LEU A 46 -22.42 28.34 16.46
C LEU A 46 -22.49 26.81 16.39
N LEU A 47 -23.56 26.19 16.88
CA LEU A 47 -23.79 24.75 16.71
C LEU A 47 -23.98 24.39 15.24
N LYS A 48 -24.83 25.13 14.50
CA LYS A 48 -25.04 24.92 13.06
C LYS A 48 -23.75 25.11 12.26
N ALA A 49 -22.97 26.14 12.57
CA ALA A 49 -21.69 26.38 11.92
C ALA A 49 -20.71 25.21 12.11
N ARG A 50 -20.64 24.66 13.34
CA ARG A 50 -19.83 23.47 13.63
C ARG A 50 -20.31 22.23 12.88
N GLU A 51 -21.62 22.06 12.73
CA GLU A 51 -22.19 20.97 11.93
C GLU A 51 -21.80 21.09 10.45
N HIS A 52 -21.93 22.29 9.87
CA HIS A 52 -21.50 22.56 8.50
C HIS A 52 -20.00 22.34 8.31
N ASP A 53 -19.15 22.75 9.25
CA ASP A 53 -17.70 22.51 9.16
C ASP A 53 -17.38 21.01 9.20
N LYS A 54 -18.08 20.24 10.03
CA LYS A 54 -17.94 18.78 10.08
C LYS A 54 -18.36 18.14 8.76
N GLU A 55 -19.47 18.59 8.17
CA GLU A 55 -19.93 18.12 6.86
C GLU A 55 -18.94 18.46 5.74
N ARG A 56 -18.45 19.69 5.70
CA ARG A 56 -17.43 20.15 4.73
C ARG A 56 -16.15 19.33 4.86
N ASN A 57 -15.66 19.12 6.07
CA ASN A 57 -14.49 18.28 6.31
C ASN A 57 -14.70 16.83 5.84
N SER A 58 -15.88 16.26 6.08
CA SER A 58 -16.24 14.94 5.56
C SER A 58 -16.25 14.87 4.02
N VAL A 59 -16.74 15.92 3.35
CA VAL A 59 -16.70 16.02 1.89
C VAL A 59 -15.25 16.13 1.38
N LEU A 60 -14.43 16.99 2.01
CA LEU A 60 -13.02 17.16 1.64
C LEU A 60 -12.22 15.86 1.79
N VAL A 61 -12.39 15.13 2.90
CA VAL A 61 -11.73 13.84 3.10
C VAL A 61 -12.13 12.83 2.02
N ARG A 62 -13.42 12.77 1.65
CA ARG A 62 -13.89 11.89 0.57
C ARG A 62 -13.32 12.28 -0.79
N ALA A 63 -13.30 13.57 -1.11
CA ALA A 63 -12.72 14.07 -2.36
C ALA A 63 -11.23 13.75 -2.46
N ASN A 64 -10.47 13.96 -1.37
CA ASN A 64 -9.05 13.64 -1.32
C ASN A 64 -8.80 12.13 -1.48
N ALA A 65 -9.59 11.28 -0.82
CA ALA A 65 -9.49 9.84 -0.99
C ALA A 65 -9.74 9.42 -2.46
N GLN A 66 -10.72 10.03 -3.12
CA GLN A 66 -11.00 9.77 -4.54
C GLN A 66 -9.83 10.20 -5.44
N LEU A 67 -9.20 11.35 -5.19
CA LEU A 67 -8.02 11.80 -5.94
C LEU A 67 -6.86 10.81 -5.80
N VAL A 68 -6.62 10.28 -4.60
CA VAL A 68 -5.59 9.25 -4.38
C VAL A 68 -5.90 7.99 -5.19
N VAL A 69 -7.16 7.50 -5.15
CA VAL A 69 -7.57 6.32 -5.93
C VAL A 69 -7.40 6.56 -7.44
N GLN A 70 -7.77 7.73 -7.94
CA GLN A 70 -7.59 8.10 -9.34
C GLN A 70 -6.10 8.18 -9.72
N GLY A 71 -5.26 8.76 -8.86
CA GLY A 71 -3.81 8.81 -9.04
C GLY A 71 -3.18 7.42 -9.12
N LEU A 72 -3.54 6.52 -8.21
CA LEU A 72 -3.10 5.11 -8.23
C LEU A 72 -3.54 4.40 -9.51
N HIS A 73 -4.80 4.59 -9.93
CA HIS A 73 -5.31 4.01 -11.17
C HIS A 73 -4.57 4.54 -12.41
N ALA A 74 -4.31 5.85 -12.48
CA ALA A 74 -3.53 6.44 -13.57
C ALA A 74 -2.09 5.89 -13.61
N ALA A 75 -1.44 5.75 -12.45
CA ALA A 75 -0.13 5.13 -12.35
C ALA A 75 -0.12 3.67 -12.84
N GLN A 76 -1.15 2.88 -12.48
CA GLN A 76 -1.31 1.52 -13.00
C GLN A 76 -1.49 1.49 -14.52
N LEU A 77 -2.31 2.38 -15.08
CA LEU A 77 -2.48 2.50 -16.54
C LEU A 77 -1.18 2.89 -17.22
N LYS A 78 -0.43 3.84 -16.67
CA LYS A 78 0.90 4.23 -17.17
C LYS A 78 1.86 3.03 -17.18
N ARG A 79 1.92 2.25 -16.09
CA ARG A 79 2.71 1.00 -16.03
C ARG A 79 2.26 -0.02 -17.09
N LYS A 80 0.94 -0.21 -17.27
CA LYS A 80 0.39 -1.11 -18.31
C LYS A 80 0.69 -0.64 -19.72
N LEU A 81 0.66 0.67 -19.98
CA LEU A 81 1.00 1.25 -21.27
C LEU A 81 2.49 1.05 -21.54
N PHE A 82 3.34 1.47 -20.60
CA PHE A 82 4.79 1.32 -20.70
C PHE A 82 5.20 -0.13 -20.92
N THR A 83 4.62 -1.09 -20.18
CA THR A 83 4.90 -2.52 -20.40
C THR A 83 4.41 -3.02 -21.76
N LYS A 84 3.33 -2.48 -22.33
CA LYS A 84 2.86 -2.82 -23.69
C LYS A 84 3.75 -2.20 -24.77
N GLU A 85 4.20 -0.97 -24.59
CA GLU A 85 5.11 -0.27 -25.49
C GLU A 85 6.51 -0.88 -25.46
N GLN A 86 7.00 -1.17 -24.26
CA GLN A 86 8.27 -1.85 -24.02
C GLN A 86 8.16 -3.38 -24.05
N LYS A 87 7.07 -3.96 -24.57
CA LYS A 87 7.06 -5.41 -24.82
C LYS A 87 8.23 -5.69 -25.76
N LYS A 88 9.32 -6.23 -25.17
CA LYS A 88 10.49 -6.75 -25.88
C LYS A 88 9.96 -7.54 -27.05
N GLU A 89 10.56 -7.36 -28.22
CA GLU A 89 10.18 -8.11 -29.41
C GLU A 89 9.99 -9.58 -29.04
N THR A 90 8.76 -10.06 -29.14
CA THR A 90 8.48 -11.46 -28.83
C THR A 90 9.32 -12.33 -29.76
N THR A 91 9.61 -13.56 -29.37
CA THR A 91 10.29 -14.53 -30.24
C THR A 91 9.61 -14.60 -31.61
N GLY A 92 8.27 -14.49 -31.65
CA GLY A 92 7.49 -14.37 -32.88
C GLY A 92 7.80 -13.11 -33.70
N THR A 93 7.93 -11.94 -33.06
CA THR A 93 8.31 -10.67 -33.71
C THR A 93 9.75 -10.72 -34.23
N LYS A 94 10.71 -11.21 -33.42
CA LYS A 94 12.12 -11.39 -33.80
C LYS A 94 12.25 -12.37 -34.97
N ARG A 95 11.53 -13.50 -34.93
CA ARG A 95 11.48 -14.49 -36.02
C ARG A 95 10.86 -13.91 -37.29
N ARG A 96 9.79 -13.11 -37.16
CA ARG A 96 9.16 -12.40 -38.30
C ARG A 96 10.11 -11.36 -38.90
N LYS A 97 10.90 -10.64 -38.11
CA LYS A 97 11.97 -9.75 -38.59
C LYS A 97 13.10 -10.50 -39.28
N LEU A 98 13.50 -11.66 -38.77
CA LEU A 98 14.46 -12.56 -39.43
C LEU A 98 13.97 -13.04 -40.80
N LEU A 99 12.67 -13.31 -40.94
CA LEU A 99 12.05 -13.72 -42.21
C LEU A 99 11.83 -12.53 -43.18
N ALA A 100 11.53 -11.34 -42.67
CA ALA A 100 11.39 -10.12 -43.47
C ALA A 100 12.73 -9.51 -43.90
N SER A 101 13.81 -9.87 -43.21
CA SER A 101 15.19 -9.56 -43.59
C SER A 101 15.56 -10.22 -44.91
N ARG A 102 16.55 -9.64 -45.61
CA ARG A 102 17.16 -10.17 -46.85
C ARG A 102 17.69 -11.61 -46.69
N TRP A 103 17.81 -12.10 -45.46
CA TRP A 103 18.27 -13.44 -45.11
C TRP A 103 17.14 -14.49 -45.13
N GLY A 104 15.87 -14.08 -45.04
CA GLY A 104 14.70 -14.97 -45.13
C GLY A 104 14.46 -15.57 -46.52
N ARG A 105 15.07 -15.01 -47.58
CA ARG A 105 15.04 -15.56 -48.94
C ARG A 105 15.79 -16.89 -49.08
N HIS A 106 16.75 -17.16 -48.19
CA HIS A 106 17.52 -18.41 -48.18
C HIS A 106 17.45 -19.04 -46.80
N LEU A 107 16.34 -19.73 -46.54
CA LEU A 107 16.04 -20.45 -45.29
C LEU A 107 17.07 -21.53 -44.94
N THR A 108 17.92 -21.92 -45.90
CA THR A 108 19.01 -22.88 -45.72
C THR A 108 20.36 -22.22 -45.43
N SER A 109 20.46 -20.89 -45.49
CA SER A 109 21.74 -20.20 -45.27
C SER A 109 22.27 -20.44 -43.86
N ARG A 110 23.59 -20.63 -43.73
CA ARG A 110 24.25 -20.84 -42.43
C ARG A 110 23.96 -19.69 -41.46
N LYS A 111 23.99 -18.45 -41.97
CA LYS A 111 23.68 -17.24 -41.21
C LYS A 111 22.26 -17.23 -40.62
N PHE A 112 21.27 -17.70 -41.37
CA PHE A 112 19.89 -17.82 -40.88
C PHE A 112 19.77 -18.90 -39.79
N ARG A 113 20.39 -20.06 -39.99
CA ARG A 113 20.40 -21.16 -38.99
C ARG A 113 21.08 -20.76 -37.69
N ASP A 114 22.20 -20.04 -37.77
CA ASP A 114 22.92 -19.56 -36.58
C ASP A 114 22.11 -18.50 -35.83
N ALA A 115 21.44 -17.59 -36.54
CA ALA A 115 20.55 -16.60 -35.93
C ALA A 115 19.32 -17.24 -35.26
N LEU A 116 18.73 -18.27 -35.87
CA LEU A 116 17.62 -19.01 -35.28
C LEU A 116 18.05 -19.74 -33.99
N LYS A 117 19.21 -20.41 -34.00
CA LYS A 117 19.76 -21.06 -32.81
C LYS A 117 20.02 -20.08 -31.67
N LYS A 118 20.55 -18.89 -31.96
CA LYS A 118 20.74 -17.84 -30.95
C LYS A 118 19.40 -17.41 -30.34
N LEU A 119 18.37 -17.24 -31.18
CA LEU A 119 17.04 -16.85 -30.73
C LEU A 119 16.41 -17.93 -29.83
N GLU A 120 16.53 -19.21 -30.18
CA GLU A 120 16.07 -20.33 -29.37
C GLU A 120 16.82 -20.41 -28.02
N LEU A 121 18.12 -20.15 -28.03
CA LEU A 121 18.94 -20.15 -26.82
C LEU A 121 18.57 -18.98 -25.90
N GLU A 122 18.34 -17.77 -26.45
CA GLU A 122 17.84 -16.63 -25.70
C GLU A 122 16.48 -16.92 -25.03
N ASP A 123 15.54 -17.53 -25.77
CA ASP A 123 14.20 -17.85 -25.25
C ASP A 123 14.27 -18.91 -24.13
N ASN A 124 15.10 -19.94 -24.31
CA ASN A 124 15.34 -20.95 -23.29
C ASN A 124 15.96 -20.37 -22.02
N MET A 125 16.92 -19.45 -22.15
CA MET A 125 17.52 -18.76 -21.01
C MET A 125 16.50 -17.89 -20.27
N ALA A 126 15.70 -17.10 -21.02
CA ALA A 126 14.66 -16.25 -20.44
C ALA A 126 13.55 -17.08 -19.75
N ALA A 127 13.17 -18.23 -20.32
CA ALA A 127 12.20 -19.13 -19.71
C ALA A 127 12.72 -19.74 -18.40
N ARG A 128 13.99 -20.17 -18.36
CA ARG A 128 14.65 -20.67 -17.15
C ARG A 128 14.74 -19.59 -16.07
N GLU A 129 15.16 -18.39 -16.43
CA GLU A 129 15.22 -17.25 -15.51
C GLU A 129 13.84 -16.93 -14.92
N LYS A 130 12.79 -16.98 -15.75
CA LYS A 130 11.41 -16.77 -15.30
C LYS A 130 10.93 -17.86 -14.33
N GLN A 131 11.22 -19.14 -14.63
CA GLN A 131 10.88 -20.25 -13.73
C GLN A 131 11.60 -20.12 -12.40
N ARG A 132 12.87 -19.75 -12.42
CA ARG A 132 13.69 -19.52 -11.23
C ARG A 132 13.20 -18.34 -10.39
N LYS A 133 12.87 -17.20 -11.02
CA LYS A 133 12.24 -16.07 -10.32
C LYS A 133 10.92 -16.46 -9.67
N LYS A 134 10.15 -17.37 -10.28
CA LYS A 134 8.92 -17.90 -9.71
C LYS A 134 9.19 -18.78 -8.48
N SER A 135 10.19 -19.67 -8.53
CA SER A 135 10.53 -20.53 -7.39
C SER A 135 11.04 -19.74 -6.18
N ILE A 136 11.86 -18.70 -6.40
CA ILE A 136 12.31 -17.80 -5.32
C ILE A 136 11.09 -17.12 -4.66
N ARG A 137 10.16 -16.59 -5.45
CA ARG A 137 8.93 -15.97 -4.92
C ARG A 137 8.07 -16.94 -4.13
N GLU A 138 7.96 -18.19 -4.59
CA GLU A 138 7.21 -19.24 -3.88
C GLU A 138 7.85 -19.57 -2.53
N LEU A 139 9.18 -19.67 -2.46
CA LEU A 139 9.90 -19.92 -1.20
C LEU A 139 9.84 -18.73 -0.24
N ARG A 140 9.95 -17.49 -0.73
CA ARG A 140 9.74 -16.29 0.10
C ARG A 140 8.32 -16.25 0.67
N LYS A 141 7.32 -16.66 -0.11
CA LYS A 141 5.94 -16.79 0.35
C LYS A 141 5.80 -17.86 1.42
N GLU A 142 6.38 -19.04 1.20
CA GLU A 142 6.39 -20.14 2.18
C GLU A 142 7.05 -19.71 3.50
N LYS A 143 8.20 -19.02 3.43
CA LYS A 143 8.88 -18.43 4.59
C LYS A 143 7.97 -17.48 5.37
N ARG A 144 7.23 -16.62 4.66
CA ARG A 144 6.29 -15.65 5.27
C ARG A 144 5.11 -16.36 5.94
N GLU A 145 4.51 -17.32 5.26
CA GLU A 145 3.39 -18.12 5.77
C GLU A 145 3.78 -18.89 7.03
N TRP A 146 4.98 -19.50 7.02
CA TRP A 146 5.52 -20.18 8.19
C TRP A 146 5.70 -19.23 9.39
N ARG A 147 6.30 -18.05 9.16
CA ARG A 147 6.47 -17.03 10.22
C ARG A 147 5.13 -16.60 10.82
N GLN A 148 4.12 -16.35 9.98
CA GLN A 148 2.78 -15.96 10.44
C GLN A 148 2.10 -17.09 11.23
N ALA A 149 2.21 -18.34 10.78
CA ALA A 149 1.67 -19.49 11.48
C ALA A 149 2.34 -19.66 12.86
N GLU A 150 3.66 -19.48 12.94
CA GLU A 150 4.41 -19.59 14.18
C GLU A 150 4.07 -18.47 15.18
N VAL A 151 3.87 -17.24 14.71
CA VAL A 151 3.38 -16.12 15.55
C VAL A 151 2.01 -16.45 16.13
N LYS A 152 1.06 -16.90 15.30
CA LYS A 152 -0.29 -17.29 15.75
C LYS A 152 -0.24 -18.43 16.77
N ARG A 153 0.57 -19.46 16.52
CA ARG A 153 0.76 -20.59 17.43
C ARG A 153 1.28 -20.14 18.79
N ARG A 154 2.30 -19.26 18.83
CA ARG A 154 2.86 -18.73 20.08
C ARG A 154 1.88 -17.84 20.83
N GLN A 155 1.11 -17.01 20.12
CA GLN A 155 0.07 -16.18 20.75
C GLN A 155 -1.02 -17.05 21.40
N GLN A 156 -1.47 -18.11 20.72
CA GLN A 156 -2.44 -19.05 21.26
C GLN A 156 -1.90 -19.78 22.49
N GLN A 157 -0.68 -20.31 22.43
CA GLN A 157 -0.07 -20.98 23.57
C GLN A 157 0.08 -20.04 24.77
N ARG A 158 0.54 -18.80 24.52
CA ARG A 158 0.66 -17.78 25.57
C ARG A 158 -0.68 -17.44 26.20
N LYS A 159 -1.75 -17.36 25.42
CA LYS A 159 -3.10 -17.14 25.95
C LYS A 159 -3.52 -18.26 26.90
N ILE A 160 -3.31 -19.52 26.50
CA ILE A 160 -3.58 -20.69 27.35
C ILE A 160 -2.74 -20.67 28.63
N ASP A 161 -1.45 -20.36 28.52
CA ASP A 161 -0.54 -20.32 29.66
C ASP A 161 -0.91 -19.20 30.65
N ILE A 162 -1.33 -18.03 30.14
CA ILE A 162 -1.81 -16.91 30.96
C ILE A 162 -3.13 -17.28 31.64
N GLU A 163 -4.10 -17.84 30.92
CA GLU A 163 -5.39 -18.27 31.49
C GLU A 163 -5.20 -19.28 32.62
N ARG A 164 -4.31 -20.26 32.43
CA ARG A 164 -3.92 -21.21 33.47
C ARG A 164 -3.28 -20.52 34.67
N TRP A 165 -2.34 -19.61 34.43
CA TRP A 165 -1.69 -18.85 35.49
C TRP A 165 -2.66 -17.95 36.26
N GLU A 166 -3.61 -17.30 35.59
CA GLU A 166 -4.62 -16.45 36.25
C GLU A 166 -5.51 -17.27 37.17
N HIS A 167 -5.94 -18.45 36.72
CA HIS A 167 -6.70 -19.38 37.53
C HIS A 167 -5.91 -19.87 38.77
N ASP A 168 -4.63 -20.24 38.59
CA ASP A 168 -3.78 -20.68 39.70
C ASP A 168 -3.44 -19.54 40.67
N ARG A 169 -3.25 -18.31 40.16
CA ARG A 169 -3.08 -17.10 40.95
C ARG A 169 -4.31 -16.85 41.83
N ASP A 170 -5.51 -16.92 41.27
CA ASP A 170 -6.73 -16.63 41.99
C ASP A 170 -6.99 -17.68 43.09
N ARG A 171 -6.69 -18.96 42.79
CA ARG A 171 -6.69 -20.05 43.79
C ARG A 171 -5.69 -19.79 44.93
N ALA A 172 -4.44 -19.46 44.62
CA ALA A 172 -3.41 -19.18 45.62
C ALA A 172 -3.78 -17.97 46.50
N ARG A 173 -4.37 -16.93 45.89
CA ARG A 173 -4.83 -15.73 46.61
C ARG A 173 -5.98 -16.05 47.57
N ALA A 174 -6.93 -16.88 47.16
CA ALA A 174 -8.02 -17.34 48.02
C ALA A 174 -7.49 -18.17 49.21
N ALA A 175 -6.47 -18.98 48.97
CA ALA A 175 -5.78 -19.77 50.01
C ALA A 175 -4.79 -18.95 50.87
N LYS A 176 -4.54 -17.67 50.55
CA LYS A 176 -3.48 -16.81 51.15
C LYS A 176 -2.07 -17.39 51.01
N GLU A 177 -1.84 -18.18 49.97
CA GLU A 177 -0.53 -18.73 49.62
C GLU A 177 0.25 -17.79 48.69
N LYS A 178 1.53 -18.10 48.49
CA LYS A 178 2.38 -17.35 47.57
C LYS A 178 1.89 -17.53 46.13
N VAL A 179 1.61 -16.42 45.47
CA VAL A 179 1.16 -16.40 44.06
C VAL A 179 2.26 -16.96 43.13
N PRO A 180 1.92 -17.87 42.18
CA PRO A 180 2.87 -18.37 41.20
C PRO A 180 3.40 -17.26 40.29
N ALA A 181 4.64 -17.41 39.82
CA ALA A 181 5.24 -16.46 38.89
C ALA A 181 4.53 -16.48 37.53
N LYS A 182 4.39 -15.30 36.91
CA LYS A 182 3.76 -15.18 35.58
C LYS A 182 4.62 -15.92 34.53
N PRO A 183 4.00 -16.70 33.62
CA PRO A 183 4.71 -17.37 32.54
C PRO A 183 5.54 -16.39 31.71
N LYS A 184 6.79 -16.76 31.41
CA LYS A 184 7.67 -15.98 30.53
C LYS A 184 7.25 -16.16 29.07
N ALA A 185 7.43 -15.13 28.26
CA ALA A 185 7.16 -15.22 26.83
C ALA A 185 8.13 -16.20 26.16
N VAL A 186 7.61 -17.10 25.32
CA VAL A 186 8.42 -18.04 24.52
C VAL A 186 9.19 -17.26 23.45
N LYS A 187 10.49 -17.55 23.32
CA LYS A 187 11.35 -16.93 22.28
C LYS A 187 10.83 -17.24 20.88
N ARG A 188 11.17 -16.39 19.91
CA ARG A 188 10.87 -16.64 18.49
C ARG A 188 11.62 -17.91 18.06
N ALA A 189 10.95 -18.81 17.34
CA ALA A 189 11.59 -19.96 16.72
C ALA A 189 12.28 -19.52 15.43
N ASP A 190 13.43 -20.10 15.14
CA ASP A 190 14.15 -19.83 13.89
C ASP A 190 13.40 -20.43 12.70
N THR A 191 13.54 -19.78 11.54
CA THR A 191 12.96 -20.29 10.28
C THR A 191 13.52 -21.69 9.99
N PRO A 192 12.71 -22.64 9.49
CA PRO A 192 13.20 -23.98 9.17
C PRO A 192 14.39 -23.90 8.21
N GLY A 193 15.49 -24.58 8.57
CA GLY A 193 16.72 -24.60 7.77
C GLY A 193 16.47 -25.01 6.32
N SER A 194 15.52 -25.92 6.08
CA SER A 194 15.13 -26.36 4.73
C SER A 194 14.61 -25.24 3.83
N ILE A 195 13.98 -24.20 4.38
CA ILE A 195 13.51 -23.04 3.62
C ILE A 195 14.68 -22.09 3.35
N VAL A 196 15.57 -21.92 4.33
CA VAL A 196 16.73 -21.03 4.25
C VAL A 196 17.74 -21.56 3.24
N GLU A 197 18.17 -22.82 3.37
CA GLU A 197 19.13 -23.47 2.48
C GLU A 197 18.64 -23.44 1.02
N ARG A 198 17.36 -23.73 0.79
CA ARG A 198 16.78 -23.73 -0.55
C ARG A 198 16.63 -22.33 -1.16
N LEU A 199 16.46 -21.32 -0.32
CA LEU A 199 16.44 -19.92 -0.75
C LEU A 199 17.86 -19.47 -1.13
N GLU A 200 18.85 -19.77 -0.28
CA GLU A 200 20.26 -19.46 -0.50
C GLU A 200 20.78 -20.11 -1.79
N GLU A 201 20.51 -21.40 -2.01
CA GLU A 201 20.89 -22.11 -3.25
C GLU A 201 20.34 -21.41 -4.51
N LEU A 202 19.08 -20.96 -4.44
CA LEU A 202 18.43 -20.28 -5.56
C LEU A 202 18.85 -18.82 -5.73
N GLU A 203 19.36 -18.16 -4.70
CA GLU A 203 19.86 -16.78 -4.75
C GLU A 203 21.33 -16.72 -5.19
N GLU A 204 22.17 -17.65 -4.74
CA GLU A 204 23.57 -17.76 -5.16
C GLU A 204 23.69 -17.99 -6.67
N GLU A 205 22.90 -18.91 -7.22
CA GLU A 205 22.92 -19.18 -8.65
C GLU A 205 22.25 -18.02 -9.44
N ALA A 206 21.55 -17.07 -8.79
CA ALA A 206 20.86 -15.93 -9.42
C ALA A 206 21.77 -14.73 -9.67
N GLY A 207 22.98 -14.71 -9.10
CA GLY A 207 23.91 -13.60 -9.27
C GLY A 207 23.53 -12.32 -8.54
N GLY A 208 22.77 -12.41 -7.44
CA GLY A 208 22.59 -11.31 -6.48
C GLY A 208 21.71 -10.13 -6.89
N GLU A 209 21.21 -10.06 -8.13
CA GLU A 209 20.34 -8.95 -8.57
C GLU A 209 18.86 -9.31 -8.37
N THR A 210 18.45 -9.32 -7.10
CA THR A 210 17.04 -9.43 -6.71
C THR A 210 16.53 -8.06 -6.36
N ASP A 211 15.61 -7.52 -7.17
CA ASP A 211 14.78 -6.36 -6.82
C ASP A 211 14.21 -6.56 -5.40
N GLU A 212 14.73 -5.76 -4.46
CA GLU A 212 14.22 -5.59 -3.11
C GLU A 212 12.91 -4.78 -3.17
N ASP A 213 11.86 -5.35 -3.76
CA ASP A 213 10.52 -4.75 -3.69
C ASP A 213 9.81 -5.30 -2.42
N ASP A 214 9.79 -4.43 -1.41
CA ASP A 214 8.86 -4.34 -0.29
C ASP A 214 8.78 -5.56 0.66
N GLU A 215 9.78 -5.67 1.54
CA GLU A 215 9.50 -6.16 2.90
C GLU A 215 8.89 -4.99 3.69
N ASP A 216 7.56 -4.85 3.63
CA ASP A 216 6.79 -4.05 4.58
C ASP A 216 7.12 -4.55 6.00
N GLU A 217 7.96 -3.78 6.71
CA GLU A 217 8.19 -3.84 8.14
C GLU A 217 6.94 -3.34 8.89
N ASP A 218 5.82 -4.07 8.78
CA ASP A 218 4.70 -3.92 9.70
C ASP A 218 4.86 -4.96 10.82
N ASP A 219 5.67 -4.62 11.83
CA ASP A 219 5.82 -5.40 13.07
C ASP A 219 5.96 -4.42 14.28
N GLU A 220 4.90 -3.64 14.56
CA GLU A 220 4.63 -3.05 15.89
C GLU A 220 3.90 -4.05 16.82
#